data_AF-A0A3D3PJ41-F1
#
_entry.id   AF-A0A3D3PJ41-F1
#
_cell.length_a   1.000
_cell.length_b   1.000
_cell.length_c   1.000
_cell.angle_alpha   90.00
_cell.angle_beta   90.00
_cell.angle_gamma   90.00
#
_symmetry.space_group_name_H-M   'P 1'
#
loop_
_entity.id
_entity.type
_entity.pdbx_description
1 polymer ?
#
loop_
_entity_poly.entity_id
_entity_poly.type
_entity_poly.pdbx_seq_one_letter_code
_entity_poly.pdbx_strand_id
1 'polypeptide(L)'
;MTIGLSRREFLTVSAAAGGGLALEFCFPLASAAADGAAATEVNAWIVIHPDDRVVIRIARSEMGQGTFTALAQLVAEELDCDWANVSAEFASPNEHIRRNRIWGSMSTGGSMGVRSSQDYVRKAGASARAMLIAAAAAQWKIPAAQCTVDRGVIAHGPTGRTLRYGQVATAAAKLAPPKEITLRDPKDWKIAGKSMHRLDIPDKVLGRPVFGVDVALPGMMHASIAQCPVFGGKVKSVDAHAASMMRGVKKILSEEDFVAVVADSWWRADQALKQVKIEWNVGANGNAGNDSIATMLRAGLAEPQLPQARKLGDAPDAIAHAAKVVEAEYQSPYLNHATLEPQTCTAWLKPEGFLDVWTSTQDGEASMEAAAQTAGLPLEKVEVHKMMLGGGFGRRGGPQDFVRQGVLIAKSVPGVPVKMMWS
;
A
#
# COMPACT_ATOMS: atom_id res chain seq x y z
N MET A 1 6.35 -4.24 61.73
CA MET A 1 6.90 -4.72 60.46
C MET A 1 6.31 -3.88 59.35
N THR A 2 7.07 -2.92 58.83
CA THR A 2 6.69 -2.07 57.71
C THR A 2 7.12 -2.75 56.42
N ILE A 3 6.15 -3.22 55.62
CA ILE A 3 6.41 -3.84 54.32
C ILE A 3 6.66 -2.70 53.32
N GLY A 4 7.92 -2.52 52.92
CA GLY A 4 8.29 -1.57 51.89
C GLY A 4 8.03 -2.16 50.51
N LEU A 5 6.99 -1.67 49.82
CA LEU A 5 6.79 -1.92 48.40
C LEU A 5 7.91 -1.27 47.58
N SER A 6 8.54 -2.04 46.70
CA SER A 6 9.54 -1.51 45.78
C SER A 6 8.90 -0.63 44.70
N ARG A 7 9.64 0.35 44.16
CA ARG A 7 9.20 1.19 43.03
C ARG A 7 8.72 0.37 41.82
N ARG A 8 9.27 -0.84 41.64
CA ARG A 8 8.89 -1.75 40.56
C ARG A 8 7.53 -2.39 40.80
N GLU A 9 7.28 -2.84 42.02
CA GLU A 9 5.97 -3.41 42.41
C GLU A 9 4.86 -2.35 42.40
N PHE A 10 5.17 -1.11 42.78
CA PHE A 10 4.21 0.00 42.66
C PHE A 10 3.78 0.25 41.20
N LEU A 11 4.72 0.19 40.25
CA LEU A 11 4.43 0.34 38.82
C LEU A 11 3.65 -0.86 38.25
N THR A 12 3.97 -2.08 38.69
CA THR A 12 3.23 -3.29 38.27
C THR A 12 1.81 -3.31 38.81
N VAL A 13 1.60 -2.85 40.05
CA VAL A 13 0.26 -2.80 40.68
C VAL A 13 -0.58 -1.64 40.12
N SER A 14 0.05 -0.52 39.76
CA SER A 14 -0.66 0.62 39.14
C SER A 14 -1.16 0.33 37.73
N ALA A 15 -0.45 -0.52 36.97
CA ALA A 15 -0.88 -0.95 35.64
C ALA A 15 -2.13 -1.86 35.66
N ALA A 16 -2.40 -2.55 36.77
CA ALA A 16 -3.55 -3.45 36.90
C ALA A 16 -4.84 -2.74 37.39
N ALA A 17 -4.75 -1.51 37.92
CA ALA A 17 -5.89 -0.81 38.53
C ALA A 17 -6.21 0.58 37.94
N GLY A 18 -5.38 1.11 37.04
CA GLY A 18 -5.54 2.44 36.44
C GLY A 18 -6.22 2.41 35.07
N GLY A 19 -7.51 2.11 35.01
CA GLY A 19 -8.32 2.39 33.82
C GLY A 19 -8.56 3.90 33.69
N GLY A 20 -7.65 4.61 32.99
CA GLY A 20 -7.84 6.03 32.68
C GLY A 20 -6.51 6.75 32.46
N LEU A 21 -6.34 7.30 31.25
CA LEU A 21 -5.19 8.07 30.75
C LEU A 21 -4.00 7.23 30.22
N ALA A 22 -4.24 6.43 29.17
CA ALA A 22 -3.15 6.03 28.28
C ALA A 22 -3.06 7.03 27.12
N LEU A 23 -1.92 7.72 27.03
CA LEU A 23 -1.47 8.38 25.80
C LEU A 23 -1.52 7.36 24.66
N GLU A 24 -2.25 7.66 23.59
CA GLU A 24 -2.40 6.80 22.42
C GLU A 24 -1.03 6.59 21.74
N PHE A 25 -0.39 5.47 22.06
CA PHE A 25 0.66 4.91 21.24
C PHE A 25 -0.01 4.13 20.12
N CYS A 26 -0.10 4.72 18.92
CA CYS A 26 -0.50 4.02 17.71
C CYS A 26 0.60 3.02 17.30
N PHE A 27 0.52 1.80 17.84
CA PHE A 27 1.20 0.66 17.26
C PHE A 27 0.42 0.21 16.02
N PRO A 28 1.03 0.10 14.83
CA PRO A 28 0.49 -0.74 13.77
C PRO A 28 0.81 -2.19 14.11
N LEU A 29 0.30 -2.68 15.24
CA LEU A 29 0.20 -4.10 15.51
C LEU A 29 -1.12 -4.56 14.92
N ALA A 30 -1.07 -5.67 14.19
CA ALA A 30 -2.24 -6.36 13.68
C ALA A 30 -3.38 -6.32 14.71
N SER A 31 -4.58 -5.98 14.23
CA SER A 31 -5.84 -5.97 14.98
C SER A 31 -5.79 -6.98 16.13
N ALA A 32 -5.94 -6.49 17.36
CA ALA A 32 -5.97 -7.30 18.55
C ALA A 32 -6.87 -8.52 18.30
N ALA A 33 -6.24 -9.70 18.23
CA ALA A 33 -6.97 -10.95 18.15
C ALA A 33 -7.73 -11.10 19.47
N ALA A 34 -9.02 -10.75 19.44
CA ALA A 34 -9.94 -11.18 20.47
C ALA A 34 -9.94 -12.71 20.47
N ASP A 35 -9.87 -13.33 21.65
CA ASP A 35 -9.92 -14.77 21.91
C ASP A 35 -11.21 -15.42 21.37
N GLY A 36 -11.31 -15.53 20.06
CA GLY A 36 -12.27 -16.30 19.30
C GLY A 36 -11.53 -17.27 18.37
N ALA A 37 -12.21 -18.31 17.89
CA ALA A 37 -11.61 -19.23 16.93
C ALA A 37 -10.96 -18.47 15.75
N ALA A 38 -9.78 -18.93 15.32
CA ALA A 38 -8.95 -18.20 14.39
C ALA A 38 -9.67 -17.97 13.05
N ALA A 39 -9.51 -16.76 12.50
CA ALA A 39 -10.01 -16.43 11.16
C ALA A 39 -9.42 -17.39 10.12
N THR A 40 -10.23 -17.80 9.14
CA THR A 40 -9.81 -18.77 8.12
C THR A 40 -9.62 -18.09 6.77
N GLU A 41 -8.42 -18.22 6.18
CA GLU A 41 -8.20 -17.91 4.78
C GLU A 41 -8.87 -18.98 3.90
N VAL A 42 -10.01 -18.62 3.27
CA VAL A 42 -10.72 -19.52 2.34
C VAL A 42 -9.97 -19.58 1.01
N ASN A 43 -9.46 -18.44 0.56
CA ASN A 43 -8.48 -18.33 -0.51
C ASN A 43 -7.64 -17.05 -0.28
N ALA A 44 -6.64 -16.81 -1.14
CA ALA A 44 -5.71 -15.70 -0.97
C ALA A 44 -6.36 -14.31 -0.88
N TRP A 45 -7.59 -14.13 -1.36
CA TRP A 45 -8.30 -12.85 -1.32
C TRP A 45 -9.30 -12.74 -0.17
N ILE A 46 -9.75 -13.85 0.41
CA ILE A 46 -10.93 -13.87 1.28
C ILE A 46 -10.60 -14.62 2.57
N VAL A 47 -10.71 -13.90 3.68
CA VAL A 47 -10.65 -14.44 5.03
C VAL A 47 -12.06 -14.36 5.65
N ILE A 48 -12.51 -15.44 6.27
CA ILE A 48 -13.82 -15.52 6.94
C ILE A 48 -13.60 -15.87 8.41
N HIS A 49 -14.20 -15.08 9.29
CA HIS A 49 -14.20 -15.31 10.72
C HIS A 49 -15.34 -16.27 11.14
N PRO A 50 -15.23 -16.95 12.29
CA PRO A 50 -16.30 -17.79 12.82
C PRO A 50 -17.63 -17.06 13.05
N ASP A 51 -17.60 -15.74 13.21
CA ASP A 51 -18.78 -14.87 13.39
C ASP A 51 -19.28 -14.25 12.06
N ASP A 52 -18.88 -14.83 10.93
CA ASP A 52 -19.28 -14.45 9.56
C ASP A 52 -18.74 -13.10 9.06
N ARG A 53 -17.86 -12.43 9.82
CA ARG A 53 -17.09 -11.30 9.25
C ARG A 53 -16.23 -11.76 8.09
N VAL A 54 -16.23 -10.99 7.01
CA VAL A 54 -15.45 -11.24 5.79
C VAL A 54 -14.42 -10.14 5.64
N VAL A 55 -13.15 -10.51 5.56
CA VAL A 55 -12.04 -9.59 5.24
C VAL A 55 -11.58 -9.86 3.82
N ILE A 56 -11.57 -8.82 3.00
CA ILE A 56 -11.16 -8.88 1.59
C ILE A 56 -9.79 -8.24 1.42
N ARG A 57 -8.83 -9.00 0.91
CA ARG A 57 -7.48 -8.53 0.64
C ARG A 57 -7.38 -7.87 -0.73
N ILE A 58 -6.87 -6.65 -0.75
CA ILE A 58 -6.82 -5.81 -1.95
C ILE A 58 -5.37 -5.45 -2.26
N ALA A 59 -4.90 -5.85 -3.45
CA ALA A 59 -3.55 -5.54 -3.92
C ALA A 59 -3.36 -4.05 -4.24
N ARG A 60 -4.41 -3.39 -4.76
CA ARG A 60 -4.39 -1.97 -5.14
C ARG A 60 -4.34 -1.05 -3.91
N SER A 61 -3.78 0.14 -4.09
CA SER A 61 -3.73 1.18 -3.05
C SER A 61 -5.02 2.00 -3.01
N GLU A 62 -5.39 2.46 -1.82
CA GLU A 62 -6.48 3.41 -1.61
C GLU A 62 -5.90 4.79 -1.27
N MET A 63 -6.28 5.80 -2.06
CA MET A 63 -5.79 7.17 -1.95
C MET A 63 -6.90 8.21 -2.09
N GLY A 64 -8.14 7.82 -1.82
CA GLY A 64 -9.34 8.66 -1.90
C GLY A 64 -10.30 8.26 -3.03
N GLN A 65 -9.86 7.48 -4.00
CA GLN A 65 -10.62 7.12 -5.19
C GLN A 65 -11.66 5.99 -5.00
N GLY A 66 -11.68 5.32 -3.84
CA GLY A 66 -12.69 4.30 -3.53
C GLY A 66 -12.45 2.94 -4.18
N THR A 67 -11.21 2.65 -4.58
CA THR A 67 -10.82 1.36 -5.13
C THR A 67 -11.00 0.24 -4.11
N PHE A 68 -10.74 0.51 -2.83
CA PHE A 68 -10.99 -0.45 -1.75
C PHE A 68 -12.44 -0.94 -1.73
N THR A 69 -13.37 0.01 -1.66
CA THR A 69 -14.81 -0.30 -1.61
C THR A 69 -15.26 -0.97 -2.92
N ALA A 70 -14.86 -0.45 -4.08
CA ALA A 70 -15.31 -0.99 -5.36
C ALA A 70 -14.87 -2.45 -5.59
N LEU A 71 -13.61 -2.78 -5.27
CA LEU A 71 -13.12 -4.15 -5.40
C LEU A 71 -13.75 -5.09 -4.36
N ALA A 72 -13.96 -4.61 -3.13
CA ALA A 72 -14.66 -5.36 -2.11
C ALA A 72 -16.12 -5.65 -2.51
N GLN A 73 -16.83 -4.71 -3.13
CA GLN A 73 -18.19 -4.94 -3.64
C GLN A 73 -18.23 -6.06 -4.69
N LEU A 74 -17.28 -6.10 -5.61
CA LEU A 74 -17.20 -7.14 -6.64
C LEU A 74 -16.96 -8.53 -6.04
N VAL A 75 -16.11 -8.62 -5.03
CA VAL A 75 -15.89 -9.87 -4.29
C VAL A 75 -17.15 -10.25 -3.51
N ALA A 76 -17.76 -9.33 -2.77
CA ALA A 76 -18.94 -9.57 -1.95
C ALA A 76 -20.16 -10.00 -2.79
N GLU A 77 -20.34 -9.41 -3.97
CA GLU A 77 -21.38 -9.78 -4.94
C GLU A 77 -21.23 -11.24 -5.37
N GLU A 78 -20.01 -11.64 -5.75
CA GLU A 78 -19.72 -13.01 -6.17
C GLU A 78 -19.62 -13.97 -4.99
N LEU A 79 -19.28 -13.50 -3.79
CA LEU A 79 -19.29 -14.32 -2.59
C LEU A 79 -20.72 -14.54 -2.08
N ASP A 80 -21.66 -13.64 -2.40
CA ASP A 80 -23.02 -13.58 -1.84
C ASP A 80 -23.00 -13.52 -0.30
N CYS A 81 -22.20 -12.60 0.24
CA CYS A 81 -22.15 -12.31 1.68
C CYS A 81 -22.89 -11.01 2.02
N ASP A 82 -23.28 -10.86 3.29
CA ASP A 82 -23.85 -9.61 3.77
C ASP A 82 -22.80 -8.49 3.75
N TRP A 83 -23.07 -7.39 3.04
CA TRP A 83 -22.18 -6.22 2.98
C TRP A 83 -21.89 -5.65 4.38
N ALA A 84 -22.83 -5.75 5.31
CA ALA A 84 -22.65 -5.26 6.68
C ALA A 84 -21.50 -5.98 7.44
N ASN A 85 -21.11 -7.18 6.97
CA ASN A 85 -20.03 -7.98 7.57
C ASN A 85 -18.71 -7.87 6.80
N VAL A 86 -18.63 -7.03 5.76
CA VAL A 86 -17.46 -6.90 4.89
C VAL A 86 -16.52 -5.82 5.41
N SER A 87 -15.23 -6.15 5.41
CA SER A 87 -14.11 -5.22 5.59
C SER A 87 -13.04 -5.48 4.54
N ALA A 88 -12.09 -4.57 4.40
CA ALA A 88 -10.99 -4.72 3.45
C ALA A 88 -9.64 -4.39 4.10
N GLU A 89 -8.60 -5.11 3.70
CA GLU A 89 -7.22 -4.88 4.08
C GLU A 89 -6.30 -4.89 2.86
N PHE A 90 -5.11 -4.32 2.96
CA PHE A 90 -4.12 -4.46 1.90
C PHE A 90 -3.63 -5.90 1.83
N ALA A 91 -3.52 -6.45 0.62
CA ALA A 91 -2.72 -7.64 0.42
C ALA A 91 -1.25 -7.33 0.77
N SER A 92 -0.61 -8.22 1.52
CA SER A 92 0.79 -8.04 1.97
C SER A 92 1.77 -8.22 0.81
N PRO A 93 2.67 -7.26 0.54
CA PRO A 93 3.77 -7.46 -0.41
C PRO A 93 4.67 -8.64 -0.03
N ASN A 94 4.82 -8.93 1.26
CA ASN A 94 5.68 -9.98 1.77
C ASN A 94 5.10 -11.35 1.42
N GLU A 95 3.82 -11.57 1.74
CA GLU A 95 3.09 -12.77 1.35
C GLU A 95 2.97 -12.90 -0.17
N HIS A 96 2.94 -11.77 -0.88
CA HIS A 96 2.84 -11.75 -2.33
C HIS A 96 4.05 -12.46 -2.94
N ILE A 97 5.25 -12.05 -2.53
CA ILE A 97 6.51 -12.66 -2.98
C ILE A 97 6.63 -14.10 -2.49
N ARG A 98 6.39 -14.37 -1.20
CA ARG A 98 6.49 -15.72 -0.62
C ARG A 98 5.58 -16.75 -1.31
N ARG A 99 4.45 -16.31 -1.85
CA ARG A 99 3.46 -17.17 -2.53
C ARG A 99 3.54 -17.05 -4.04
N ASN A 100 4.73 -16.78 -4.59
CA ASN A 100 5.00 -16.70 -6.01
C ASN A 100 4.06 -15.71 -6.74
N ARG A 101 3.99 -14.49 -6.20
CA ARG A 101 3.23 -13.36 -6.75
C ARG A 101 1.73 -13.63 -6.89
N ILE A 102 1.13 -14.25 -5.87
CA ILE A 102 -0.25 -14.76 -5.91
C ILE A 102 -1.34 -13.71 -6.24
N TRP A 103 -1.11 -12.44 -5.93
CA TRP A 103 -2.06 -11.35 -6.19
C TRP A 103 -1.85 -10.62 -7.53
N GLY A 104 -0.93 -11.11 -8.37
CA GLY A 104 -0.52 -10.44 -9.61
C GLY A 104 0.08 -9.05 -9.33
N SER A 105 -0.09 -8.10 -10.26
CA SER A 105 0.45 -6.75 -10.08
C SER A 105 -0.06 -6.08 -8.79
N MET A 106 0.84 -5.52 -7.97
CA MET A 106 0.49 -4.70 -6.80
C MET A 106 0.43 -3.19 -7.09
N SER A 107 0.68 -2.80 -8.34
CA SER A 107 0.80 -1.40 -8.76
C SER A 107 -0.55 -0.68 -8.87
N THR A 108 -0.61 0.61 -8.54
CA THR A 108 -1.83 1.41 -8.72
C THR A 108 -1.51 2.64 -9.57
N GLY A 109 -2.00 2.67 -10.81
CA GLY A 109 -1.77 3.78 -11.74
C GLY A 109 -2.73 3.74 -12.93
N GLY A 110 -2.71 4.81 -13.74
CA GLY A 110 -3.45 4.90 -15.01
C GLY A 110 -4.97 4.74 -14.91
N SER A 111 -5.56 4.93 -13.73
CA SER A 111 -6.99 4.62 -13.47
C SER A 111 -7.36 3.17 -13.81
N MET A 112 -6.40 2.25 -13.68
CA MET A 112 -6.56 0.83 -14.01
C MET A 112 -6.98 -0.03 -12.83
N GLY A 113 -7.02 0.50 -11.61
CA GLY A 113 -7.26 -0.27 -10.37
C GLY A 113 -8.44 -1.23 -10.48
N VAL A 114 -9.65 -0.73 -10.75
CA VAL A 114 -10.83 -1.59 -10.96
C VAL A 114 -10.79 -2.30 -12.31
N ARG A 115 -10.44 -1.59 -13.39
CA ARG A 115 -10.47 -2.12 -14.77
C ARG A 115 -9.64 -3.39 -14.96
N SER A 116 -8.44 -3.41 -14.38
CA SER A 116 -7.51 -4.54 -14.46
C SER A 116 -7.77 -5.61 -13.39
N SER A 117 -8.53 -5.28 -12.34
CA SER A 117 -8.71 -6.19 -11.20
C SER A 117 -10.06 -6.90 -11.16
N GLN A 118 -11.08 -6.35 -11.82
CA GLN A 118 -12.46 -6.81 -11.68
C GLN A 118 -12.64 -8.30 -12.00
N ASP A 119 -11.96 -8.84 -13.01
CA ASP A 119 -12.08 -10.24 -13.39
C ASP A 119 -11.56 -11.20 -12.30
N TYR A 120 -10.33 -11.01 -11.82
CA TYR A 120 -9.74 -11.94 -10.85
C TYR A 120 -10.40 -11.86 -9.48
N VAL A 121 -10.80 -10.67 -9.02
CA VAL A 121 -11.47 -10.53 -7.71
C VAL A 121 -12.86 -11.17 -7.74
N ARG A 122 -13.58 -11.07 -8.86
CA ARG A 122 -14.87 -11.74 -9.03
C ARG A 122 -14.73 -13.25 -9.05
N LYS A 123 -13.73 -13.77 -9.76
CA LYS A 123 -13.38 -15.20 -9.74
C LYS A 123 -13.03 -15.68 -8.34
N ALA A 124 -12.32 -14.88 -7.55
CA ALA A 124 -11.99 -15.20 -6.16
C ALA A 124 -13.26 -15.30 -5.28
N GLY A 125 -14.19 -14.35 -5.40
CA GLY A 125 -15.49 -14.38 -4.70
C GLY A 125 -16.33 -15.61 -5.07
N ALA A 126 -16.51 -15.85 -6.37
CA ALA A 126 -17.33 -16.96 -6.86
C ALA A 126 -16.72 -18.32 -6.52
N SER A 127 -15.40 -18.45 -6.57
CA SER A 127 -14.69 -19.68 -6.18
C SER A 127 -14.82 -19.96 -4.68
N ALA A 128 -14.68 -18.93 -3.83
CA ALA A 128 -14.90 -19.08 -2.40
C ALA A 128 -16.34 -19.51 -2.08
N ARG A 129 -17.35 -18.88 -2.72
CA ARG A 129 -18.77 -19.29 -2.60
C ARG A 129 -18.96 -20.77 -2.93
N ALA A 130 -18.37 -21.23 -4.04
CA ALA A 130 -18.46 -22.64 -4.44
C ALA A 130 -17.79 -23.59 -3.42
N MET A 131 -16.62 -23.22 -2.89
CA MET A 131 -15.94 -24.00 -1.84
C MET A 131 -16.76 -24.08 -0.55
N LEU A 132 -17.38 -22.96 -0.13
CA LEU A 132 -18.24 -22.89 1.05
C LEU A 132 -19.49 -23.76 0.89
N ILE A 133 -20.15 -23.69 -0.27
CA ILE A 133 -21.29 -24.56 -0.62
C ILE A 133 -20.87 -26.03 -0.61
N ALA A 134 -19.73 -26.37 -1.21
CA ALA A 134 -19.23 -27.74 -1.25
C ALA A 134 -18.95 -28.29 0.17
N ALA A 135 -18.38 -27.48 1.05
CA ALA A 135 -18.14 -27.84 2.44
C ALA A 135 -19.46 -28.12 3.21
N ALA A 136 -20.46 -27.24 3.07
CA ALA A 136 -21.79 -27.45 3.66
C ALA A 136 -22.50 -28.70 3.12
N ALA A 137 -22.47 -28.89 1.79
CA ALA A 137 -23.05 -30.05 1.13
C ALA A 137 -22.38 -31.35 1.58
N ALA A 138 -21.06 -31.36 1.74
CA ALA A 138 -20.30 -32.50 2.26
C ALA A 138 -20.69 -32.83 3.71
N GLN A 139 -20.85 -31.82 4.58
CA GLN A 139 -21.32 -32.01 5.95
C GLN A 139 -22.73 -32.63 5.99
N TRP A 140 -23.60 -32.22 5.08
CA TRP A 140 -24.95 -32.74 4.97
C TRP A 140 -25.08 -34.04 4.16
N LYS A 141 -24.00 -34.49 3.51
CA LYS A 141 -23.95 -35.65 2.60
C LYS A 141 -24.96 -35.53 1.45
N ILE A 142 -25.02 -34.36 0.81
CA ILE A 142 -25.92 -34.07 -0.31
C ILE A 142 -25.16 -33.50 -1.52
N PRO A 143 -25.75 -33.49 -2.73
CA PRO A 143 -25.21 -32.75 -3.86
C PRO A 143 -25.18 -31.23 -3.62
N ALA A 144 -24.07 -30.57 -3.96
CA ALA A 144 -23.91 -29.11 -3.85
C ALA A 144 -24.98 -28.31 -4.62
N ALA A 145 -25.49 -28.87 -5.73
CA ALA A 145 -26.55 -28.26 -6.53
C ALA A 145 -27.89 -28.11 -5.80
N GLN A 146 -28.08 -28.79 -4.66
CA GLN A 146 -29.26 -28.65 -3.80
C GLN A 146 -29.12 -27.52 -2.77
N CYS A 147 -27.98 -26.82 -2.76
CA CYS A 147 -27.73 -25.70 -1.86
C CYS A 147 -27.94 -24.36 -2.58
N THR A 148 -28.53 -23.41 -1.87
CA THR A 148 -28.57 -21.99 -2.25
C THR A 148 -27.80 -21.16 -1.24
N VAL A 149 -27.44 -19.94 -1.61
CA VAL A 149 -26.85 -18.95 -0.72
C VAL A 149 -27.65 -17.66 -0.81
N ASP A 150 -27.88 -17.04 0.34
CA ASP A 150 -28.25 -15.62 0.45
C ASP A 150 -27.47 -15.01 1.61
N ARG A 151 -26.71 -13.94 1.36
CA ARG A 151 -26.04 -13.13 2.40
C ARG A 151 -25.22 -13.96 3.40
N GLY A 152 -24.47 -14.93 2.90
CA GLY A 152 -23.56 -15.77 3.69
C GLY A 152 -24.25 -16.92 4.44
N VAL A 153 -25.55 -17.15 4.20
CA VAL A 153 -26.30 -18.29 4.72
C VAL A 153 -26.50 -19.29 3.60
N ILE A 154 -25.93 -20.48 3.77
CA ILE A 154 -26.11 -21.62 2.87
C ILE A 154 -27.36 -22.38 3.33
N ALA A 155 -28.29 -22.65 2.43
CA ALA A 155 -29.53 -23.38 2.73
C ALA A 155 -29.66 -24.64 1.84
N HIS A 156 -30.03 -25.76 2.44
CA HIS A 156 -30.43 -26.97 1.70
C HIS A 156 -31.92 -26.88 1.33
N GLY A 157 -32.21 -26.56 0.07
CA GLY A 157 -33.57 -26.26 -0.42
C GLY A 157 -34.64 -27.27 0.03
N PRO A 158 -34.46 -28.57 -0.25
CA PRO A 158 -35.44 -29.61 0.13
C PRO A 158 -35.77 -29.73 1.62
N THR A 159 -34.83 -29.41 2.53
CA THR A 159 -35.03 -29.64 3.98
C THR A 159 -35.11 -28.37 4.82
N GLY A 160 -34.71 -27.22 4.27
CA GLY A 160 -34.61 -25.96 5.01
C GLY A 160 -33.44 -25.87 6.01
N ARG A 161 -32.58 -26.90 6.11
CA ARG A 161 -31.36 -26.83 6.94
C ARG A 161 -30.44 -25.70 6.47
N THR A 162 -29.82 -24.99 7.40
CA THR A 162 -28.91 -23.87 7.09
C THR A 162 -27.57 -23.97 7.80
N LEU A 163 -26.54 -23.40 7.18
CA LEU A 163 -25.20 -23.17 7.75
C LEU A 163 -24.72 -21.77 7.33
N ARG A 164 -24.06 -21.06 8.22
CA ARG A 164 -23.40 -19.78 7.90
C ARG A 164 -21.96 -20.02 7.47
N TYR A 165 -21.38 -19.07 6.73
CA TYR A 165 -20.02 -19.19 6.20
C TYR A 165 -18.96 -19.44 7.25
N GLY A 166 -19.01 -18.76 8.39
CA GLY A 166 -18.08 -18.95 9.50
C GLY A 166 -18.07 -20.38 10.05
N GLN A 167 -19.20 -21.09 9.95
CA GLN A 167 -19.31 -22.49 10.41
C GLN A 167 -18.63 -23.49 9.47
N VAL A 168 -18.46 -23.15 8.19
CA VAL A 168 -17.91 -24.06 7.17
C VAL A 168 -16.58 -23.58 6.56
N ALA A 169 -16.13 -22.35 6.87
CA ALA A 169 -14.94 -21.74 6.29
C ALA A 169 -13.68 -22.62 6.44
N THR A 170 -13.43 -23.19 7.63
CA THR A 170 -12.29 -24.08 7.88
C THR A 170 -12.32 -25.37 7.06
N ALA A 171 -13.51 -25.91 6.78
CA ALA A 171 -13.65 -27.06 5.90
C ALA A 171 -13.48 -26.65 4.43
N ALA A 172 -14.04 -25.51 4.03
CA ALA A 172 -13.94 -24.97 2.69
C ALA A 172 -12.49 -24.67 2.28
N ALA A 173 -11.67 -24.11 3.18
CA ALA A 173 -10.26 -23.80 2.94
C ALA A 173 -9.39 -25.02 2.60
N LYS A 174 -9.85 -26.24 2.90
CA LYS A 174 -9.15 -27.49 2.56
C LYS A 174 -9.49 -28.01 1.17
N LEU A 175 -10.47 -27.41 0.50
CA LEU A 175 -10.91 -27.82 -0.83
C LEU A 175 -10.06 -27.13 -1.90
N ALA A 176 -9.81 -27.83 -3.01
CA ALA A 176 -9.24 -27.20 -4.18
C ALA A 176 -10.27 -26.24 -4.82
N PRO A 177 -9.87 -25.03 -5.22
CA PRO A 177 -10.76 -24.14 -5.96
C PRO A 177 -11.25 -24.80 -7.26
N PRO A 178 -12.52 -24.57 -7.67
CA PRO A 178 -13.01 -25.05 -8.96
C PRO A 178 -12.17 -24.53 -10.12
N LYS A 179 -11.93 -25.39 -11.13
CA LYS A 179 -11.18 -25.00 -12.34
C LYS A 179 -11.94 -24.03 -13.23
N GLU A 180 -13.26 -24.20 -13.30
CA GLU A 180 -14.17 -23.33 -14.03
C GLU A 180 -15.15 -22.70 -13.05
N ILE A 181 -15.41 -21.40 -13.22
CA ILE A 181 -16.33 -20.66 -12.37
C ILE A 181 -17.17 -19.70 -13.20
N THR A 182 -18.48 -19.78 -13.03
CA THR A 182 -19.42 -18.85 -13.64
C THR A 182 -19.55 -17.62 -12.76
N LEU A 183 -19.27 -16.46 -13.35
CA LEU A 183 -19.47 -15.16 -12.71
C LEU A 183 -20.92 -14.70 -12.88
N ARG A 184 -21.44 -13.92 -11.92
CA ARG A 184 -22.79 -13.33 -12.01
C ARG A 184 -22.92 -12.40 -13.21
N ASP A 185 -24.09 -12.36 -13.81
CA ASP A 185 -24.38 -11.34 -14.81
C ASP A 185 -24.49 -9.96 -14.09
N PRO A 186 -23.84 -8.89 -14.58
CA PRO A 186 -23.99 -7.56 -13.99
C PRO A 186 -25.43 -7.07 -13.82
N LYS A 187 -26.37 -7.57 -14.63
CA LYS A 187 -27.80 -7.24 -14.48
C LYS A 187 -28.41 -7.76 -13.17
N ASP A 188 -27.82 -8.82 -12.60
CA ASP A 188 -28.30 -9.50 -11.40
C ASP A 188 -27.58 -9.00 -10.12
N TRP A 189 -26.67 -8.03 -10.25
CA TRP A 189 -25.90 -7.50 -9.12
C TRP A 189 -26.78 -6.75 -8.11
N LYS A 190 -26.57 -7.08 -6.83
CA LYS A 190 -27.28 -6.50 -5.68
C LYS A 190 -26.41 -5.50 -4.91
N ILE A 191 -25.09 -5.71 -4.90
CA ILE A 191 -24.08 -4.93 -4.17
C ILE A 191 -23.21 -4.16 -5.16
N ALA A 192 -22.62 -4.87 -6.14
CA ALA A 192 -21.67 -4.26 -7.07
C ALA A 192 -22.35 -3.21 -7.97
N GLY A 193 -21.71 -2.04 -8.08
CA GLY A 193 -22.23 -0.92 -8.88
C GLY A 193 -23.36 -0.14 -8.21
N LYS A 194 -23.69 -0.46 -6.94
CA LYS A 194 -24.65 0.30 -6.13
C LYS A 194 -23.93 1.30 -5.22
N SER A 195 -24.66 2.33 -4.79
CA SER A 195 -24.16 3.34 -3.85
C SER A 195 -24.12 2.76 -2.43
N MET A 196 -23.07 2.01 -2.12
CA MET A 196 -22.82 1.49 -0.78
C MET A 196 -22.01 2.48 0.05
N HIS A 197 -22.19 2.49 1.37
CA HIS A 197 -21.28 3.20 2.27
C HIS A 197 -19.86 2.66 2.09
N ARG A 198 -18.91 3.59 1.92
CA ARG A 198 -17.49 3.24 1.74
C ARG A 198 -16.92 2.66 3.02
N LEU A 199 -16.20 1.55 2.87
CA LEU A 199 -15.58 0.82 3.99
C LEU A 199 -14.58 1.68 4.76
N ASP A 200 -13.92 2.61 4.06
CA ASP A 200 -12.82 3.42 4.59
C ASP A 200 -13.23 4.81 5.09
N ILE A 201 -14.47 5.26 4.86
CA ILE A 201 -14.91 6.60 5.28
C ILE A 201 -14.99 6.75 6.81
N PRO A 202 -15.66 5.85 7.56
CA PRO A 202 -15.83 6.03 9.01
C PRO A 202 -14.49 6.21 9.73
N ASP A 203 -13.49 5.40 9.38
CA ASP A 203 -12.17 5.51 10.00
C ASP A 203 -11.45 6.80 9.56
N LYS A 204 -11.53 7.18 8.27
CA LYS A 204 -10.92 8.42 7.77
C LYS A 204 -11.45 9.66 8.47
N VAL A 205 -12.76 9.76 8.72
CA VAL A 205 -13.34 10.94 9.41
C VAL A 205 -13.00 10.95 10.90
N LEU A 206 -12.69 9.79 11.49
CA LEU A 206 -12.26 9.65 12.88
C LEU A 206 -10.73 9.75 13.06
N GLY A 207 -9.97 9.96 11.98
CA GLY A 207 -8.50 10.07 12.04
C GLY A 207 -7.81 8.77 12.45
N ARG A 208 -8.45 7.61 12.25
CA ARG A 208 -7.90 6.28 12.62
C ARG A 208 -6.86 5.69 11.67
N PRO A 209 -6.94 5.92 10.33
CA PRO A 209 -5.97 5.33 9.42
C PRO A 209 -4.56 5.83 9.70
N VAL A 210 -3.60 4.91 9.75
CA VAL A 210 -2.18 5.23 9.89
C VAL A 210 -1.59 5.43 8.49
N PHE A 211 -1.14 6.65 8.21
CA PHE A 211 -0.35 6.97 7.03
C PHE A 211 1.14 6.74 7.30
N GLY A 212 1.97 6.70 6.27
CA GLY A 212 3.42 6.54 6.40
C GLY A 212 4.05 7.61 7.31
N VAL A 213 3.53 8.83 7.30
CA VAL A 213 3.96 9.90 8.20
C VAL A 213 3.61 9.66 9.67
N ASP A 214 2.54 8.92 9.96
CA ASP A 214 2.06 8.66 11.32
C ASP A 214 2.83 7.55 12.02
N VAL A 215 3.62 6.76 11.27
CA VAL A 215 4.42 5.66 11.80
C VAL A 215 5.30 6.18 12.93
N ALA A 216 5.16 5.54 14.09
CA ALA A 216 5.92 5.83 15.30
C ALA A 216 6.37 4.49 15.92
N LEU A 217 7.68 4.32 16.06
CA LEU A 217 8.27 3.11 16.64
C LEU A 217 9.06 3.46 17.91
N PRO A 218 9.17 2.53 18.89
CA PRO A 218 9.99 2.75 20.07
C PRO A 218 11.44 3.07 19.72
N GLY A 219 11.98 4.15 20.31
CA GLY A 219 13.37 4.56 20.08
C GLY A 219 13.66 5.11 18.67
N MET A 220 12.62 5.39 17.87
CA MET A 220 12.76 5.87 16.50
C MET A 220 13.45 7.23 16.42
N MET A 221 14.39 7.33 15.49
CA MET A 221 15.02 8.58 15.08
C MET A 221 14.31 9.16 13.85
N HIS A 222 14.54 10.44 13.60
CA HIS A 222 13.93 11.15 12.48
C HIS A 222 14.99 11.73 11.57
N ALA A 223 14.72 11.76 10.28
CA ALA A 223 15.59 12.37 9.30
C ALA A 223 14.85 13.42 8.45
N SER A 224 15.52 14.54 8.22
CA SER A 224 15.19 15.52 7.17
C SER A 224 16.23 15.42 6.06
N ILE A 225 15.85 15.71 4.83
CA ILE A 225 16.64 15.46 3.62
C ILE A 225 16.68 16.68 2.70
N ALA A 226 17.85 16.95 2.12
CA ALA A 226 18.05 17.87 1.02
C ALA A 226 18.52 17.07 -0.21
N GLN A 227 17.65 16.97 -1.22
CA GLN A 227 17.96 16.34 -2.50
C GLN A 227 18.59 17.37 -3.45
N CYS A 228 19.51 16.93 -4.31
CA CYS A 228 20.00 17.76 -5.40
C CYS A 228 18.81 18.26 -6.26
N PRO A 229 18.69 19.58 -6.52
CA PRO A 229 17.53 20.12 -7.22
C PRO A 229 17.50 19.76 -8.72
N VAL A 230 18.56 19.15 -9.25
CA VAL A 230 18.70 18.80 -10.66
C VAL A 230 18.87 17.29 -10.81
N PHE A 231 18.02 16.66 -11.64
CA PHE A 231 18.11 15.23 -11.92
C PHE A 231 19.48 14.86 -12.52
N GLY A 232 20.12 13.84 -11.93
CA GLY A 232 21.47 13.42 -12.29
C GLY A 232 22.60 14.27 -11.71
N GLY A 233 22.26 15.35 -10.98
CA GLY A 233 23.20 16.12 -10.20
C GLY A 233 23.68 15.36 -8.96
N LYS A 234 24.84 15.77 -8.44
CA LYS A 234 25.53 15.12 -7.32
C LYS A 234 25.93 16.11 -6.25
N VAL A 235 26.17 15.64 -5.03
CA VAL A 235 26.87 16.41 -4.01
C VAL A 235 28.30 16.68 -4.49
N LYS A 236 28.71 17.95 -4.46
CA LYS A 236 30.09 18.37 -4.73
C LYS A 236 30.87 18.53 -3.43
N SER A 237 30.31 19.24 -2.45
CA SER A 237 30.91 19.41 -1.13
C SER A 237 29.83 19.68 -0.07
N VAL A 238 30.17 19.38 1.19
CA VAL A 238 29.30 19.56 2.35
C VAL A 238 30.10 20.13 3.52
N ASP A 239 29.69 21.29 4.04
CA ASP A 239 30.10 21.80 5.35
C ASP A 239 28.93 21.63 6.33
N ALA A 240 29.08 20.63 7.21
CA ALA A 240 28.08 20.25 8.20
C ALA A 240 28.53 20.53 9.65
N HIS A 241 29.61 21.29 9.85
CA HIS A 241 30.21 21.45 11.18
C HIS A 241 29.22 22.06 12.18
N ALA A 242 28.58 23.18 11.82
CA ALA A 242 27.57 23.83 12.65
C ALA A 242 26.42 22.89 13.01
N ALA A 243 25.88 22.17 12.02
CA ALA A 243 24.78 21.22 12.20
C ALA A 243 25.16 20.06 13.15
N SER A 244 26.39 19.53 13.04
CA SER A 244 26.84 18.39 13.84
C SER A 244 26.92 18.67 15.35
N MET A 245 27.06 19.94 15.73
CA MET A 245 27.10 20.37 17.13
C MET A 245 25.71 20.67 17.70
N MET A 246 24.66 20.64 16.88
CA MET A 246 23.30 20.94 17.33
C MET A 246 22.74 19.83 18.20
N ARG A 247 21.99 20.23 19.23
CA ARG A 247 21.35 19.31 20.17
C ARG A 247 20.46 18.31 19.43
N GLY A 248 20.61 17.04 19.78
CA GLY A 248 19.77 15.95 19.28
C GLY A 248 20.20 15.38 17.93
N VAL A 249 21.11 16.04 17.21
CA VAL A 249 21.71 15.50 15.98
C VAL A 249 22.54 14.28 16.33
N LYS A 250 22.33 13.21 15.56
CA LYS A 250 23.01 11.91 15.73
C LYS A 250 23.90 11.58 14.54
N LYS A 251 23.44 11.90 13.34
CA LYS A 251 24.18 11.60 12.11
C LYS A 251 23.88 12.67 11.07
N ILE A 252 24.90 13.00 10.28
CA ILE A 252 24.74 13.73 9.03
C ILE A 252 25.30 12.81 7.95
N LEU A 253 24.51 12.58 6.92
CA LEU A 253 24.82 11.69 5.82
C LEU A 253 24.97 12.51 4.55
N SER A 254 26.04 12.28 3.80
CA SER A 254 26.25 12.84 2.47
C SER A 254 26.31 11.66 1.50
N GLU A 255 25.21 11.41 0.80
CA GLU A 255 25.14 10.42 -0.28
C GLU A 255 25.47 11.08 -1.62
N GLU A 256 25.44 10.29 -2.70
CA GLU A 256 25.78 10.77 -4.05
C GLU A 256 24.93 11.98 -4.48
N ASP A 257 23.63 11.96 -4.23
CA ASP A 257 22.66 12.92 -4.76
C ASP A 257 21.81 13.62 -3.68
N PHE A 258 22.04 13.31 -2.40
CA PHE A 258 21.36 13.95 -1.29
C PHE A 258 22.20 14.07 -0.03
N VAL A 259 21.80 14.99 0.86
CA VAL A 259 22.31 15.11 2.22
C VAL A 259 21.15 14.94 3.19
N ALA A 260 21.35 14.22 4.28
CA ALA A 260 20.34 14.03 5.31
C ALA A 260 20.90 14.28 6.71
N VAL A 261 20.07 14.80 7.60
CA VAL A 261 20.39 14.92 9.02
C VAL A 261 19.45 14.03 9.80
N VAL A 262 20.00 13.18 10.67
CA VAL A 262 19.26 12.30 11.58
C VAL A 262 19.34 12.88 13.00
N ALA A 263 18.20 12.99 13.67
CA ALA A 263 18.08 13.49 15.03
C ALA A 263 16.98 12.76 15.83
N ASP A 264 16.90 13.04 17.13
CA ASP A 264 15.87 12.50 18.04
C ASP A 264 14.47 13.13 17.87
N SER A 265 14.33 14.14 17.01
CA SER A 265 13.04 14.63 16.53
C SER A 265 13.16 15.18 15.12
N TRP A 266 12.07 15.12 14.35
CA TRP A 266 12.09 15.62 12.97
C TRP A 266 12.39 17.12 12.91
N TRP A 267 11.81 17.92 13.81
CA TRP A 267 12.08 19.36 13.84
C TRP A 267 13.57 19.66 14.05
N ARG A 268 14.27 18.94 14.94
CA ARG A 268 15.71 19.14 15.14
C ARG A 268 16.53 18.74 13.91
N ALA A 269 16.15 17.64 13.25
CA ALA A 269 16.77 17.21 12.00
C ALA A 269 16.62 18.30 10.91
N ASP A 270 15.41 18.84 10.73
CA ASP A 270 15.12 19.90 9.78
C ASP A 270 15.87 21.21 10.08
N GLN A 271 15.87 21.66 11.34
CA GLN A 271 16.61 22.87 11.72
C GLN A 271 18.11 22.71 11.53
N ALA A 272 18.65 21.52 11.81
CA ALA A 272 20.06 21.23 11.60
C ALA A 272 20.43 21.11 10.12
N LEU A 273 19.58 20.51 9.29
CA LEU A 273 19.79 20.45 7.85
C LEU A 273 19.92 21.85 7.23
N LYS A 274 19.15 22.83 7.70
CA LYS A 274 19.24 24.24 7.27
C LYS A 274 20.57 24.91 7.59
N GLN A 275 21.37 24.33 8.51
CA GLN A 275 22.71 24.81 8.84
C GLN A 275 23.81 24.09 8.04
N VAL A 276 23.46 23.07 7.24
CA VAL A 276 24.41 22.38 6.37
C VAL A 276 24.56 23.18 5.09
N LYS A 277 25.79 23.58 4.76
CA LYS A 277 26.10 24.21 3.47
C LYS A 277 26.42 23.11 2.47
N ILE A 278 25.63 23.03 1.40
CA ILE A 278 25.77 22.00 0.38
C ILE A 278 26.07 22.68 -0.95
N GLU A 279 27.19 22.32 -1.57
CA GLU A 279 27.42 22.63 -2.97
C GLU A 279 27.01 21.43 -3.83
N TRP A 280 26.21 21.70 -4.85
CA TRP A 280 25.79 20.69 -5.82
C TRP A 280 26.61 20.82 -7.11
N ASN A 281 27.00 19.68 -7.67
CA ASN A 281 27.37 19.60 -9.08
C ASN A 281 26.11 19.21 -9.87
N VAL A 282 25.48 20.20 -10.50
CA VAL A 282 24.22 20.02 -11.24
C VAL A 282 24.39 19.30 -12.59
N GLY A 283 25.62 19.07 -13.04
CA GLY A 283 25.92 18.35 -14.28
C GLY A 283 25.34 19.00 -15.54
N ALA A 284 25.18 18.20 -16.60
CA ALA A 284 24.70 18.66 -17.91
C ALA A 284 23.26 19.20 -17.89
N ASN A 285 22.45 18.74 -16.93
CA ASN A 285 21.05 19.14 -16.80
C ASN A 285 20.86 20.44 -16.01
N GLY A 286 21.93 21.08 -15.53
CA GLY A 286 21.86 22.29 -14.70
C GLY A 286 21.18 23.48 -15.37
N ASN A 287 21.16 23.51 -16.70
CA ASN A 287 20.52 24.57 -17.49
C ASN A 287 19.17 24.14 -18.10
N ALA A 288 18.64 22.98 -17.70
CA ALA A 288 17.34 22.52 -18.18
C ALA A 288 16.24 23.46 -17.67
N GLY A 289 15.38 23.89 -18.60
CA GLY A 289 14.25 24.78 -18.32
C GLY A 289 13.11 24.56 -19.33
N ASN A 290 11.99 25.22 -19.09
CA ASN A 290 10.76 25.06 -19.87
C ASN A 290 11.01 25.19 -21.38
N ASP A 291 11.79 26.17 -21.82
CA ASP A 291 12.05 26.41 -23.25
C ASP A 291 12.85 25.27 -23.89
N SER A 292 13.89 24.78 -23.21
CA SER A 292 14.70 23.65 -23.69
C SER A 292 13.88 22.36 -23.77
N ILE A 293 13.00 22.14 -22.80
CA ILE A 293 12.10 20.98 -22.76
C ILE A 293 11.04 21.09 -23.86
N ALA A 294 10.41 22.25 -24.03
CA ALA A 294 9.43 22.49 -25.08
C ALA A 294 10.05 22.29 -26.48
N THR A 295 11.29 22.76 -26.67
CA THR A 295 12.04 22.56 -27.90
C THR A 295 12.30 21.07 -28.17
N MET A 296 12.74 20.33 -27.15
CA MET A 296 12.96 18.89 -27.24
C MET A 296 11.67 18.13 -27.59
N LEU A 297 10.55 18.43 -26.92
CA LEU A 297 9.27 17.77 -27.18
C LEU A 297 8.74 18.07 -28.58
N ARG A 298 8.89 19.32 -29.07
CA ARG A 298 8.49 19.70 -30.44
C ARG A 298 9.33 19.00 -31.50
N ALA A 299 10.65 18.88 -31.28
CA ALA A 299 11.52 18.12 -32.18
C ALA A 299 11.06 16.66 -32.30
N GLY A 300 10.57 16.08 -31.20
CA GLY A 300 9.99 14.74 -31.17
C GLY A 300 8.79 14.53 -32.10
N LEU A 301 8.05 15.59 -32.48
CA LEU A 301 6.92 15.49 -33.41
C LEU A 301 7.35 15.18 -34.85
N ALA A 302 8.60 15.50 -35.19
CA ALA A 302 9.18 15.26 -36.51
C ALA A 302 9.92 13.91 -36.62
N GLU A 303 9.96 13.11 -35.55
CA GLU A 303 10.65 11.83 -35.55
C GLU A 303 9.99 10.84 -36.53
N PRO A 304 10.76 10.18 -37.42
CA PRO A 304 10.19 9.32 -38.45
C PRO A 304 9.57 8.03 -37.89
N GLN A 305 9.89 7.65 -36.65
CA GLN A 305 9.40 6.43 -36.00
C GLN A 305 8.64 6.76 -34.71
N LEU A 306 7.51 7.44 -34.84
CA LEU A 306 6.64 7.72 -33.70
C LEU A 306 6.03 6.44 -33.11
N PRO A 307 6.01 6.27 -31.77
CA PRO A 307 5.30 5.18 -31.12
C PRO A 307 3.81 5.19 -31.47
N GLN A 308 3.30 4.08 -32.02
CA GLN A 308 1.88 3.96 -32.34
C GLN A 308 1.08 3.54 -31.10
N ALA A 309 0.38 4.48 -30.48
CA ALA A 309 -0.47 4.19 -29.31
C ALA A 309 -1.69 3.31 -29.65
N ARG A 310 -2.25 3.47 -30.86
CA ARG A 310 -3.39 2.69 -31.36
C ARG A 310 -3.41 2.72 -32.89
N LYS A 311 -3.76 1.60 -33.52
CA LYS A 311 -4.03 1.50 -34.96
C LYS A 311 -5.48 1.12 -35.19
N LEU A 312 -6.22 1.96 -35.91
CA LEU A 312 -7.56 1.64 -36.40
C LEU A 312 -7.60 2.00 -37.88
N GLY A 313 -7.69 0.99 -38.75
CA GLY A 313 -7.59 1.19 -40.20
C GLY A 313 -6.25 1.77 -40.64
N ASP A 314 -6.27 2.44 -41.79
CA ASP A 314 -5.15 3.20 -42.34
C ASP A 314 -5.40 4.71 -42.17
N ALA A 315 -5.07 5.23 -40.99
CA ALA A 315 -5.25 6.65 -40.69
C ALA A 315 -4.39 7.56 -41.59
N PRO A 316 -3.10 7.25 -41.89
CA PRO A 316 -2.32 8.04 -42.84
C PRO A 316 -2.97 8.17 -44.22
N ASP A 317 -3.45 7.06 -44.80
CA ASP A 317 -4.12 7.08 -46.11
C ASP A 317 -5.42 7.90 -46.07
N ALA A 318 -6.24 7.70 -45.03
CA ALA A 318 -7.49 8.44 -44.86
C ALA A 318 -7.26 9.95 -44.70
N ILE A 319 -6.20 10.36 -43.99
CA ILE A 319 -5.83 11.77 -43.82
C ILE A 319 -5.33 12.35 -45.14
N ALA A 320 -4.51 11.61 -45.91
CA ALA A 320 -3.98 12.05 -47.19
C ALA A 320 -5.08 12.34 -48.24
N HIS A 321 -6.22 11.64 -48.16
CA HIS A 321 -7.35 11.79 -49.06
C HIS A 321 -8.53 12.59 -48.47
N ALA A 322 -8.36 13.17 -47.28
CA ALA A 322 -9.43 13.91 -46.62
C ALA A 322 -9.77 15.21 -47.36
N ALA A 323 -11.06 15.50 -47.54
CA ALA A 323 -11.52 16.76 -48.13
C ALA A 323 -11.13 18.01 -47.32
N LYS A 324 -10.84 17.84 -46.02
CA LYS A 324 -10.37 18.89 -45.12
C LYS A 324 -9.49 18.27 -44.03
N VAL A 325 -8.31 18.86 -43.84
CA VAL A 325 -7.38 18.54 -42.74
C VAL A 325 -7.32 19.73 -41.79
N VAL A 326 -7.35 19.45 -40.48
CA VAL A 326 -7.12 20.43 -39.42
C VAL A 326 -5.98 19.92 -38.56
N GLU A 327 -4.96 20.75 -38.39
CA GLU A 327 -3.78 20.42 -37.60
C GLU A 327 -3.60 21.45 -36.48
N ALA A 328 -3.20 20.98 -35.29
CA ALA A 328 -2.94 21.81 -34.14
C ALA A 328 -1.89 21.15 -33.23
N GLU A 329 -0.96 21.95 -32.71
CA GLU A 329 0.00 21.55 -31.67
C GLU A 329 -0.58 21.88 -30.28
N TYR A 330 -0.55 20.91 -29.38
CA TYR A 330 -0.94 21.08 -27.98
C TYR A 330 0.22 20.73 -27.07
N GLN A 331 0.39 21.49 -25.99
CA GLN A 331 1.39 21.22 -24.96
C GLN A 331 0.77 21.33 -23.56
N SER A 332 1.33 20.56 -22.63
CA SER A 332 1.03 20.65 -21.19
C SER A 332 2.32 21.00 -20.45
N PRO A 333 2.29 21.90 -19.46
CA PRO A 333 3.46 22.16 -18.63
C PRO A 333 3.79 20.95 -17.75
N TYR A 334 5.00 20.97 -17.18
CA TYR A 334 5.32 20.09 -16.05
C TYR A 334 4.48 20.49 -14.85
N LEU A 335 3.85 19.50 -14.24
CA LEU A 335 2.97 19.70 -13.09
C LEU A 335 3.54 19.01 -11.85
N ASN A 336 3.37 19.66 -10.71
CA ASN A 336 3.65 19.04 -9.43
C ASN A 336 2.52 18.09 -9.07
N HIS A 337 2.89 16.91 -8.56
CA HIS A 337 1.93 15.95 -8.03
C HIS A 337 1.15 16.50 -6.83
N ALA A 338 1.75 17.44 -6.07
CA ALA A 338 1.13 18.15 -4.96
C ALA A 338 0.40 17.22 -3.97
N THR A 339 1.07 16.13 -3.57
CA THR A 339 0.54 15.22 -2.54
C THR A 339 0.44 15.94 -1.21
N LEU A 340 -0.68 15.77 -0.49
CA LEU A 340 -0.87 16.37 0.83
C LEU A 340 0.10 15.78 1.86
N GLU A 341 0.29 14.46 1.81
CA GLU A 341 1.31 13.78 2.60
C GLU A 341 2.68 13.92 1.91
N PRO A 342 3.72 14.44 2.61
CA PRO A 342 5.08 14.46 2.10
C PRO A 342 5.65 13.05 1.85
N GLN A 343 6.64 12.94 0.97
CA GLN A 343 7.31 11.66 0.77
C GLN A 343 8.00 11.24 2.07
N THR A 344 7.75 10.00 2.49
CA THR A 344 8.14 9.47 3.80
C THR A 344 8.52 8.00 3.67
N CYS A 345 9.59 7.61 4.34
CA CYS A 345 10.00 6.22 4.49
C CYS A 345 10.51 6.01 5.92
N THR A 346 9.87 5.11 6.65
CA THR A 346 10.42 4.61 7.92
C THR A 346 11.09 3.28 7.64
N ALA A 347 12.38 3.18 7.93
CA ALA A 347 13.15 1.96 7.70
C ALA A 347 13.86 1.53 8.99
N TRP A 348 13.89 0.22 9.24
CA TRP A 348 14.57 -0.38 10.37
C TRP A 348 15.41 -1.57 9.92
N LEU A 349 16.71 -1.33 9.74
CA LEU A 349 17.66 -2.41 9.50
C LEU A 349 18.06 -3.03 10.84
N LYS A 350 17.54 -4.23 11.10
CA LYS A 350 17.80 -4.98 12.32
C LYS A 350 19.17 -5.68 12.26
N PRO A 351 19.83 -5.93 13.41
CA PRO A 351 21.16 -6.54 13.46
C PRO A 351 21.28 -7.90 12.75
N GLU A 352 20.20 -8.68 12.68
CA GLU A 352 20.11 -9.99 12.02
C GLU A 352 20.00 -9.94 10.48
N GLY A 353 20.20 -8.76 9.89
CA GLY A 353 20.12 -8.54 8.44
C GLY A 353 18.68 -8.66 7.94
N PHE A 354 17.72 -8.17 8.72
CA PHE A 354 16.31 -8.06 8.34
C PHE A 354 15.93 -6.59 8.26
N LEU A 355 15.18 -6.22 7.23
CA LEU A 355 14.79 -4.84 6.99
C LEU A 355 13.26 -4.71 7.00
N ASP A 356 12.74 -3.95 7.96
CA ASP A 356 11.35 -3.50 7.90
C ASP A 356 11.28 -2.10 7.28
N VAL A 357 10.32 -1.89 6.39
CA VAL A 357 10.02 -0.60 5.76
C VAL A 357 8.52 -0.30 5.88
N TRP A 358 8.17 0.83 6.47
CA TRP A 358 6.81 1.36 6.44
C TRP A 358 6.76 2.55 5.49
N THR A 359 5.89 2.46 4.49
CA THR A 359 5.76 3.55 3.52
C THR A 359 4.39 3.62 2.84
N SER A 360 4.00 4.85 2.53
CA SER A 360 2.81 5.20 1.76
C SER A 360 3.13 5.05 0.26
N THR A 361 2.71 3.93 -0.33
CA THR A 361 3.09 3.54 -1.71
C THR A 361 1.91 3.11 -2.58
N GLN A 362 2.00 3.42 -3.87
CA GLN A 362 1.09 2.92 -4.91
C GLN A 362 1.50 1.52 -5.40
N ASP A 363 2.73 1.09 -5.11
CA ASP A 363 3.30 -0.17 -5.58
C ASP A 363 4.14 -0.85 -4.48
N GLY A 364 3.51 -1.82 -3.81
CA GLY A 364 4.14 -2.53 -2.69
C GLY A 364 5.32 -3.41 -3.10
N GLU A 365 5.25 -4.02 -4.29
CA GLU A 365 6.33 -4.87 -4.81
C GLU A 365 7.53 -4.02 -5.24
N ALA A 366 7.30 -2.95 -6.00
CA ALA A 366 8.38 -2.04 -6.39
C ALA A 366 9.09 -1.40 -5.17
N SER A 367 8.33 -1.11 -4.11
CA SER A 367 8.91 -0.61 -2.85
C SER A 367 9.79 -1.65 -2.17
N MET A 368 9.39 -2.93 -2.22
CA MET A 368 10.18 -4.04 -1.67
C MET A 368 11.46 -4.28 -2.47
N GLU A 369 11.37 -4.28 -3.80
CA GLU A 369 12.52 -4.41 -4.69
C GLU A 369 13.52 -3.28 -4.45
N ALA A 370 13.06 -2.02 -4.40
CA ALA A 370 13.91 -0.88 -4.12
C ALA A 370 14.58 -0.98 -2.74
N ALA A 371 13.83 -1.40 -1.71
CA ALA A 371 14.36 -1.60 -0.36
C ALA A 371 15.42 -2.71 -0.32
N ALA A 372 15.13 -3.86 -0.91
CA ALA A 372 16.04 -5.01 -0.98
C ALA A 372 17.33 -4.68 -1.73
N GLN A 373 17.23 -4.08 -2.92
CA GLN A 373 18.37 -3.66 -3.72
C GLN A 373 19.25 -2.65 -2.96
N THR A 374 18.63 -1.66 -2.31
CA THR A 374 19.35 -0.63 -1.55
C THR A 374 20.04 -1.20 -0.30
N ALA A 375 19.38 -2.14 0.37
CA ALA A 375 19.91 -2.82 1.55
C ALA A 375 21.03 -3.81 1.19
N GLY A 376 21.02 -4.36 -0.03
CA GLY A 376 21.84 -5.50 -0.41
C GLY A 376 21.33 -6.80 0.24
N LEU A 377 20.01 -6.90 0.45
CA LEU A 377 19.35 -8.04 1.08
C LEU A 377 18.49 -8.80 0.05
N PRO A 378 18.31 -10.12 0.22
CA PRO A 378 17.35 -10.87 -0.58
C PRO A 378 15.91 -10.46 -0.16
N LEU A 379 14.93 -10.62 -1.06
CA LEU A 379 13.54 -10.18 -0.83
C LEU A 379 12.94 -10.82 0.43
N GLU A 380 13.32 -12.05 0.77
CA GLU A 380 12.82 -12.79 1.94
C GLU A 380 13.28 -12.20 3.28
N LYS A 381 14.28 -11.30 3.25
CA LYS A 381 14.81 -10.57 4.41
C LYS A 381 14.27 -9.14 4.51
N VAL A 382 13.30 -8.78 3.67
CA VAL A 382 12.68 -7.46 3.63
C VAL A 382 11.19 -7.58 3.87
N GLU A 383 10.67 -6.77 4.78
CA GLU A 383 9.23 -6.59 4.96
C GLU A 383 8.80 -5.16 4.65
N VAL A 384 7.89 -5.03 3.69
CA VAL A 384 7.24 -3.76 3.37
C VAL A 384 5.84 -3.74 3.95
N HIS A 385 5.65 -2.83 4.90
CA HIS A 385 4.38 -2.47 5.49
C HIS A 385 3.77 -1.34 4.66
N LYS A 386 2.87 -1.74 3.76
CA LYS A 386 2.13 -0.82 2.88
C LYS A 386 1.13 -0.02 3.71
N MET A 387 1.35 1.29 3.80
CA MET A 387 0.49 2.21 4.57
C MET A 387 -0.59 2.85 3.70
N MET A 388 -1.61 3.43 4.34
CA MET A 388 -2.50 4.38 3.69
C MET A 388 -1.70 5.58 3.18
N LEU A 389 -2.15 6.22 2.10
CA LEU A 389 -1.38 7.30 1.46
C LEU A 389 -2.19 8.57 1.25
N GLY A 390 -1.62 9.72 1.62
CA GLY A 390 -2.24 11.05 1.55
C GLY A 390 -2.04 11.72 0.19
N GLY A 391 -2.47 11.03 -0.87
CA GLY A 391 -2.28 11.42 -2.25
C GLY A 391 -1.02 10.80 -2.88
N GLY A 392 -1.12 10.47 -4.17
CA GLY A 392 -0.02 9.87 -4.94
C GLY A 392 0.13 10.52 -6.30
N PHE A 393 -0.94 10.53 -7.10
CA PHE A 393 -0.99 11.14 -8.45
C PHE A 393 0.12 10.65 -9.40
N GLY A 394 0.78 9.52 -9.09
CA GLY A 394 1.93 8.99 -9.81
C GLY A 394 3.25 9.07 -9.02
N ARG A 395 3.37 10.01 -8.07
CA ARG A 395 4.60 10.27 -7.31
C ARG A 395 5.07 9.10 -6.46
N ARG A 396 4.12 8.31 -5.97
CA ARG A 396 4.32 7.15 -5.08
C ARG A 396 4.22 5.82 -5.84
N GLY A 397 4.20 5.85 -7.17
CA GLY A 397 4.10 4.67 -8.05
C GLY A 397 5.44 4.29 -8.63
N GLY A 398 5.76 4.85 -9.80
CA GLY A 398 7.01 4.54 -10.52
C GLY A 398 8.27 4.95 -9.74
N PRO A 399 8.38 6.20 -9.27
CA PRO A 399 9.54 6.63 -8.49
C PRO A 399 9.59 5.93 -7.13
N GLN A 400 10.75 5.39 -6.78
CA GLN A 400 11.04 4.75 -5.48
C GLN A 400 12.25 5.39 -4.77
N ASP A 401 12.55 6.64 -5.13
CA ASP A 401 13.66 7.43 -4.58
C ASP A 401 13.54 7.60 -3.06
N PHE A 402 12.34 7.83 -2.54
CA PHE A 402 12.10 7.99 -1.10
C PHE A 402 12.34 6.70 -0.30
N VAL A 403 12.06 5.53 -0.90
CA VAL A 403 12.37 4.24 -0.27
C VAL A 403 13.89 4.05 -0.21
N ARG A 404 14.58 4.25 -1.34
CA ARG A 404 16.05 4.19 -1.42
C ARG A 404 16.70 5.11 -0.37
N GLN A 405 16.28 6.37 -0.33
CA GLN A 405 16.79 7.35 0.63
C GLN A 405 16.58 6.91 2.08
N GLY A 406 15.35 6.51 2.43
CA GLY A 406 15.03 6.05 3.80
C GLY A 406 15.88 4.84 4.21
N VAL A 407 16.08 3.87 3.32
CA VAL A 407 16.91 2.69 3.58
C VAL A 407 18.39 3.04 3.72
N LEU A 408 18.95 3.91 2.85
CA LEU A 408 20.34 4.38 2.99
C LEU A 408 20.56 5.11 4.33
N ILE A 409 19.60 5.95 4.72
CA ILE A 409 19.65 6.65 6.01
C ILE A 409 19.61 5.65 7.17
N ALA A 410 18.71 4.66 7.14
CA ALA A 410 18.64 3.63 8.18
C ALA A 410 19.90 2.76 8.25
N LYS A 411 20.55 2.46 7.11
CA LYS A 411 21.85 1.76 7.09
C LYS A 411 22.95 2.53 7.82
N SER A 412 22.87 3.86 7.87
CA SER A 412 23.84 4.70 8.57
C SER A 412 23.68 4.68 10.10
N VAL A 413 22.56 4.15 10.61
CA VAL A 413 22.23 4.05 12.04
C VAL A 413 21.61 2.67 12.36
N PRO A 414 22.36 1.57 12.18
CA PRO A 414 21.82 0.22 12.27
C PRO A 414 21.26 -0.09 13.66
N GLY A 415 20.21 -0.93 13.70
CA GLY A 415 19.54 -1.31 14.95
C GLY A 415 18.51 -0.29 15.47
N VAL A 416 18.45 0.91 14.89
CA VAL A 416 17.49 1.96 15.26
C VAL A 416 16.53 2.22 14.10
N PRO A 417 15.20 2.24 14.31
CA PRO A 417 14.28 2.65 13.26
C PRO A 417 14.47 4.14 12.95
N VAL A 418 14.52 4.50 11.67
CA VAL A 418 14.65 5.89 11.23
C VAL A 418 13.51 6.26 10.29
N LYS A 419 12.75 7.30 10.65
CA LYS A 419 11.72 7.91 9.79
C LYS A 419 12.30 9.09 9.02
N MET A 420 12.53 8.92 7.73
CA MET A 420 12.87 9.99 6.81
C MET A 420 11.58 10.65 6.29
N MET A 421 11.53 11.98 6.29
CA MET A 421 10.42 12.76 5.74
C MET A 421 10.96 13.98 4.97
N TRP A 422 10.42 14.19 3.77
CA TRP A 422 10.63 15.40 2.95
C TRP A 422 9.80 16.58 3.49
N SER A 423 10.22 17.82 3.18
CA SER A 423 9.52 19.06 3.57
C SER A 423 9.48 20.10 2.48
#